data_AF-A0A561CGH7-F1
#
_entry.id   AF-A0A561CGH7-F1
#
_cell.length_a   1.000
_cell.length_b   1.000
_cell.length_c   1.000
_cell.angle_alpha   90.00
_cell.angle_beta   90.00
_cell.angle_gamma   90.00
#
_symmetry.space_group_name_H-M   'P 1'
#
loop_
_entity.id
_entity.type
_entity.pdbx_description
1 polymer ?
#
loop_
_entity_poly.entity_id
_entity_poly.type
_entity_poly.pdbx_seq_one_letter_code
_entity_poly.pdbx_strand_id
1 'polypeptide(L)'
;MRRKSMVLLLPIMLFLTSCSGSNDLSNAVQPDYDQTKKMVVDILKTDDGKKAIQDVMTSEAMKEKLVMDQKVVADTIQTTLTSDKATDFWKKTFSDPKFAQGVAKSMKNENKALLKELMNDPEYRTMMIEVFKEPDIQKQMADALKSKEYREHLQKVITETIDSPLYKAKIQELLLKAAEEASKKS
;
A
#
# COMPACT_ATOMS: atom_id res chain seq x y z
N MET A 1 6.51 -82.12 29.79
CA MET A 1 7.57 -83.14 29.62
C MET A 1 8.70 -82.54 28.78
N ARG A 2 9.95 -82.62 29.26
CA ARG A 2 11.21 -82.56 28.46
C ARG A 2 11.52 -81.21 27.79
N ARG A 3 11.91 -80.13 28.48
CA ARG A 3 13.19 -79.96 29.21
C ARG A 3 14.34 -80.85 28.69
N LYS A 4 14.55 -80.90 27.36
CA LYS A 4 15.68 -81.61 26.71
C LYS A 4 16.12 -81.03 25.34
N SER A 5 15.46 -79.99 24.82
CA SER A 5 15.84 -79.36 23.53
C SER A 5 16.90 -78.25 23.65
N MET A 6 17.29 -77.89 24.87
CA MET A 6 18.24 -76.81 25.20
C MET A 6 19.61 -77.39 25.62
N VAL A 7 20.10 -78.39 24.89
CA VAL A 7 21.47 -78.95 25.07
C VAL A 7 22.16 -79.23 23.72
N LEU A 8 21.47 -79.02 22.59
CA LEU A 8 21.96 -79.33 21.25
C LEU A 8 22.28 -78.07 20.40
N LEU A 9 22.63 -76.96 21.05
CA LEU A 9 23.00 -75.70 20.39
C LEU A 9 24.35 -75.15 20.90
N LEU A 10 25.11 -75.98 21.61
CA LEU A 10 26.43 -75.69 22.17
C LEU A 10 27.64 -76.10 21.29
N PRO A 11 27.57 -77.02 20.29
CA PRO A 11 28.76 -77.37 19.51
C PRO A 11 28.99 -76.51 18.25
N ILE A 12 28.10 -75.56 17.91
CA ILE A 12 28.22 -74.71 16.70
C ILE A 12 29.05 -73.43 16.96
N MET A 13 29.30 -73.05 18.21
CA MET A 13 30.09 -71.86 18.55
C MET A 13 31.61 -72.10 18.59
N LEU A 14 32.05 -73.35 18.38
CA LEU A 14 33.46 -73.78 18.44
C LEU A 14 34.19 -73.76 17.08
N PHE A 15 33.52 -73.35 15.99
CA PHE A 15 34.11 -73.28 14.64
C PHE A 15 34.56 -71.86 14.21
N LEU A 16 34.50 -70.86 15.10
CA LEU A 16 34.95 -69.49 14.79
C LEU A 16 36.30 -69.09 15.42
N THR A 17 37.02 -70.03 16.02
CA THR A 17 38.37 -69.77 16.57
C THR A 17 39.43 -70.56 15.80
N SER A 18 39.68 -70.18 14.55
CA SER A 18 40.96 -70.50 13.88
C SER A 18 41.21 -69.56 12.69
N CYS A 19 41.86 -68.44 12.97
CA CYS A 19 42.78 -67.81 12.03
C CYS A 19 43.82 -67.02 12.83
N SER A 20 44.89 -67.71 13.20
CA SER A 20 46.14 -67.09 13.65
C SER A 20 47.02 -66.90 12.43
N GLY A 21 47.18 -65.65 11.98
CA GLY A 21 47.96 -65.28 10.81
C GLY A 21 48.23 -63.78 10.75
N SER A 22 49.21 -63.35 11.55
CA SER A 22 50.08 -62.17 11.37
C SER A 22 49.49 -60.74 11.29
N ASN A 23 50.05 -59.94 12.20
CA ASN A 23 50.27 -58.49 12.16
C ASN A 23 49.11 -57.53 12.38
N ASP A 24 49.30 -56.74 13.45
CA ASP A 24 48.77 -55.39 13.70
C ASP A 24 47.29 -55.18 13.45
N LEU A 25 46.51 -55.09 14.53
CA LEU A 25 45.32 -54.22 14.64
C LEU A 25 44.76 -54.29 16.07
N SER A 26 45.60 -53.98 17.06
CA SER A 26 45.14 -53.47 18.35
C SER A 26 44.83 -51.98 18.18
N ASN A 27 43.65 -51.66 17.63
CA ASN A 27 43.07 -50.32 17.68
C ASN A 27 41.60 -50.39 17.21
N ALA A 28 40.70 -50.66 18.15
CA ALA A 28 39.30 -50.25 18.04
C ALA A 28 39.27 -48.71 18.15
N VAL A 29 39.71 -48.02 17.09
CA VAL A 29 39.53 -46.58 16.93
C VAL A 29 38.07 -46.40 16.54
N GLN A 30 37.25 -46.05 17.54
CA GLN A 30 36.08 -45.22 17.29
C GLN A 30 36.52 -44.11 16.34
N PRO A 31 35.90 -43.93 15.16
CA PRO A 31 36.30 -42.84 14.27
C PRO A 31 36.28 -41.55 15.09
N ASP A 32 37.45 -40.94 15.19
CA ASP A 32 37.70 -39.72 15.93
C ASP A 32 36.68 -38.69 15.45
N TYR A 33 35.74 -38.32 16.33
CA TYR A 33 34.63 -37.44 16.01
C TYR A 33 35.11 -36.13 15.38
N ASP A 34 36.32 -35.69 15.75
CA ASP A 34 36.97 -34.51 15.18
C ASP A 34 37.49 -34.74 13.75
N GLN A 35 37.95 -35.95 13.42
CA GLN A 35 38.30 -36.31 12.04
C GLN A 35 37.06 -36.44 11.16
N THR A 36 35.98 -37.06 11.65
CA THR A 36 34.71 -37.11 10.91
C THR A 36 34.12 -35.72 10.72
N LYS A 37 34.20 -34.84 11.73
CA LYS A 37 33.76 -33.44 11.62
C LYS A 37 34.57 -32.67 10.58
N LYS A 38 35.90 -32.80 10.58
CA LYS A 38 36.76 -32.17 9.56
C LYS A 38 36.44 -32.68 8.16
N MET A 39 36.28 -33.99 8.01
CA MET A 39 35.89 -34.60 6.74
C MET A 39 34.54 -34.07 6.23
N VAL A 40 33.52 -33.96 7.10
CA VAL A 40 32.21 -33.39 6.72
C VAL A 40 32.32 -31.92 6.33
N VAL A 41 33.09 -31.12 7.08
CA VAL A 41 33.31 -29.69 6.75
C VAL A 41 34.04 -29.54 5.41
N ASP A 42 35.01 -30.40 5.12
CA ASP A 42 35.74 -30.38 3.88
C ASP A 42 34.86 -30.82 2.70
N ILE A 43 34.01 -31.85 2.87
CA ILE A 43 32.98 -32.25 1.89
C ILE A 43 31.99 -31.12 1.62
N LEU A 44 31.56 -30.35 2.63
CA LEU A 44 30.67 -29.21 2.41
C LEU A 44 31.36 -28.06 1.67
N LYS A 45 32.70 -27.95 1.77
CA LYS A 45 33.49 -26.92 1.09
C LYS A 45 33.90 -27.31 -0.33
N THR A 46 33.88 -28.60 -0.68
CA THR A 46 34.17 -29.05 -2.04
C THR A 46 33.12 -28.53 -3.03
N ASP A 47 33.50 -28.50 -4.31
CA ASP A 47 32.61 -28.04 -5.37
C ASP A 47 31.36 -28.92 -5.50
N ASP A 48 31.48 -30.22 -5.19
CA ASP A 48 30.35 -31.14 -5.17
C ASP A 48 29.40 -30.88 -3.99
N GLY A 49 29.93 -30.56 -2.80
CA GLY A 49 29.13 -30.15 -1.66
C GLY A 49 28.36 -28.84 -1.91
N LYS A 50 29.02 -27.85 -2.51
CA LYS A 50 28.37 -26.58 -2.92
C LYS A 50 27.30 -26.80 -3.98
N LYS A 51 27.57 -27.64 -5.00
CA LYS A 51 26.58 -28.00 -6.03
C LYS A 51 25.38 -28.73 -5.43
N ALA A 52 25.60 -29.70 -4.55
CA ALA A 52 24.51 -30.41 -3.88
C ALA A 52 23.64 -29.48 -3.03
N ILE A 53 24.24 -28.52 -2.32
CA ILE A 53 23.49 -27.50 -1.58
C ILE A 53 22.73 -26.58 -2.54
N GLN A 54 23.34 -26.17 -3.65
CA GLN A 54 22.70 -25.34 -4.66
C GLN A 54 21.50 -26.05 -5.32
N ASP A 55 21.62 -27.34 -5.63
CA ASP A 55 20.55 -28.16 -6.20
C ASP A 55 19.39 -28.32 -5.20
N VAL A 56 19.72 -28.48 -3.92
CA VAL A 56 18.74 -28.56 -2.84
C VAL A 56 18.07 -27.20 -2.58
N MET A 57 18.81 -26.08 -2.61
CA MET A 57 18.27 -24.72 -2.47
C MET A 57 17.41 -24.29 -3.67
N THR A 58 17.70 -24.82 -4.86
CA THR A 58 16.92 -24.53 -6.07
C THR A 58 15.67 -25.41 -6.19
N SER A 59 15.51 -26.42 -5.34
CA SER A 59 14.29 -27.21 -5.25
C SER A 59 13.11 -26.37 -4.75
N GLU A 60 11.95 -26.53 -5.39
CA GLU A 60 10.73 -25.77 -5.05
C GLU A 60 10.31 -25.99 -3.58
N ALA A 61 10.45 -27.22 -3.06
CA ALA A 61 10.15 -27.55 -1.66
C ALA A 61 11.06 -26.80 -0.66
N MET A 62 12.31 -26.52 -1.02
CA MET A 62 13.21 -25.75 -0.17
C MET A 62 12.98 -24.24 -0.30
N LYS A 63 12.72 -23.74 -1.52
CA LYS A 63 12.34 -22.32 -1.73
C LYS A 63 11.08 -21.98 -0.96
N GLU A 64 10.07 -22.84 -0.99
CA GLU A 64 8.84 -22.67 -0.23
C GLU A 64 9.16 -22.60 1.27
N LYS A 65 9.91 -23.57 1.81
CA LYS A 65 10.23 -23.58 3.25
C LYS A 65 11.11 -22.40 3.71
N LEU A 66 11.98 -21.88 2.85
CA LEU A 66 12.84 -20.73 3.12
C LEU A 66 12.08 -19.39 3.02
N VAL A 67 11.16 -19.27 2.05
CA VAL A 67 10.28 -18.11 1.88
C VAL A 67 9.19 -18.07 2.96
N MET A 68 8.83 -19.20 3.55
CA MET A 68 7.81 -19.30 4.61
C MET A 68 8.31 -18.90 6.00
N ASP A 69 9.54 -18.39 6.18
CA ASP A 69 9.91 -17.70 7.41
C ASP A 69 9.17 -16.34 7.48
N GLN A 70 7.90 -16.41 7.88
CA GLN A 70 6.97 -15.28 7.89
C GLN A 70 7.50 -14.10 8.68
N LYS A 71 8.32 -14.34 9.71
CA LYS A 71 8.86 -13.25 10.53
C LYS A 71 9.93 -12.48 9.77
N VAL A 72 10.88 -13.17 9.15
CA VAL A 72 11.92 -12.52 8.34
C VAL A 72 11.32 -11.82 7.13
N VAL A 73 10.32 -12.43 6.48
CA VAL A 73 9.61 -11.81 5.35
C VAL A 73 8.82 -10.57 5.80
N ALA A 74 8.07 -10.65 6.90
CA ALA A 74 7.31 -9.51 7.42
C ALA A 74 8.25 -8.36 7.86
N ASP A 75 9.29 -8.67 8.62
CA ASP A 75 10.28 -7.67 9.09
C ASP A 75 11.02 -7.03 7.91
N THR A 76 11.33 -7.81 6.86
CA THR A 76 11.98 -7.30 5.65
C THR A 76 11.03 -6.43 4.83
N ILE A 77 9.77 -6.83 4.66
CA ILE A 77 8.75 -6.03 3.98
C ILE A 77 8.52 -4.72 4.75
N GLN A 78 8.36 -4.78 6.06
CA GLN A 78 8.19 -3.60 6.90
C GLN A 78 9.40 -2.68 6.77
N THR A 79 10.61 -3.18 7.01
CA THR A 79 11.85 -2.39 6.93
C THR A 79 12.04 -1.79 5.54
N THR A 80 11.74 -2.55 4.49
CA THR A 80 11.86 -2.07 3.11
C THR A 80 10.83 -0.98 2.84
N LEU A 81 9.56 -1.22 3.15
CA LEU A 81 8.45 -0.28 2.89
C LEU A 81 8.48 0.99 3.75
N THR A 82 9.04 0.93 4.96
CA THR A 82 9.21 2.11 5.82
C THR A 82 10.55 2.82 5.63
N SER A 83 11.42 2.32 4.75
CA SER A 83 12.70 2.97 4.45
C SER A 83 12.52 4.10 3.42
N ASP A 84 13.46 5.06 3.44
CA ASP A 84 13.53 6.11 2.42
C ASP A 84 13.62 5.55 1.00
N LYS A 85 14.22 4.36 0.83
CA LYS A 85 14.30 3.65 -0.45
C LYS A 85 12.93 3.24 -0.98
N ALA A 86 11.98 2.87 -0.13
CA ALA A 86 10.62 2.61 -0.57
C ALA A 86 9.90 3.90 -0.99
N THR A 87 10.13 5.01 -0.28
CA THR A 87 9.59 6.30 -0.71
C THR A 87 10.06 6.66 -2.12
N ASP A 88 11.36 6.49 -2.40
CA ASP A 88 11.91 6.74 -3.75
C ASP A 88 11.41 5.73 -4.79
N PHE A 89 11.27 4.45 -4.41
CA PHE A 89 10.64 3.43 -5.25
C PHE A 89 9.21 3.83 -5.63
N TRP A 90 8.39 4.24 -4.66
CA TRP A 90 7.01 4.66 -4.89
C TRP A 90 6.96 5.92 -5.76
N LYS A 91 7.78 6.95 -5.49
CA LYS A 91 7.87 8.14 -6.35
C LYS A 91 8.19 7.78 -7.80
N LYS A 92 9.17 6.91 -8.04
CA LYS A 92 9.55 6.45 -9.38
C LYS A 92 8.43 5.63 -10.04
N THR A 93 7.79 4.77 -9.27
CA THR A 93 6.73 3.88 -9.76
C THR A 93 5.44 4.64 -10.07
N PHE A 94 5.05 5.61 -9.24
CA PHE A 94 3.93 6.52 -9.52
C PHE A 94 4.20 7.49 -10.69
N SER A 95 5.47 7.68 -11.06
CA SER A 95 5.82 8.44 -12.26
C SER A 95 5.56 7.66 -13.55
N ASP A 96 5.38 6.33 -13.50
CA ASP A 96 4.93 5.54 -14.66
C ASP A 96 3.43 5.75 -14.89
N PRO A 97 3.02 6.29 -16.05
CA PRO A 97 1.60 6.52 -16.37
C PRO A 97 0.75 5.26 -16.32
N LYS A 98 1.28 4.08 -16.67
CA LYS A 98 0.50 2.83 -16.65
C LYS A 98 0.18 2.41 -15.22
N PHE A 99 1.17 2.52 -14.34
CA PHE A 99 1.01 2.23 -12.93
C PHE A 99 0.05 3.24 -12.27
N ALA A 100 0.29 4.54 -12.48
CA ALA A 100 -0.56 5.61 -11.98
C ALA A 100 -2.01 5.47 -12.46
N GLN A 101 -2.22 5.09 -13.73
CA GLN A 101 -3.55 4.83 -14.26
C GLN A 101 -4.22 3.62 -13.60
N GLY A 102 -3.47 2.54 -13.34
CA GLY A 102 -3.96 1.36 -12.64
C GLY A 102 -4.44 1.71 -11.23
N VAL A 103 -3.63 2.45 -10.47
CA VAL A 103 -3.96 2.90 -9.12
C VAL A 103 -5.11 3.90 -9.13
N ALA A 104 -5.11 4.88 -10.03
CA ALA A 104 -6.20 5.85 -10.13
C ALA A 104 -7.54 5.17 -10.47
N LYS A 105 -7.52 4.14 -11.33
CA LYS A 105 -8.72 3.36 -11.65
C LYS A 105 -9.22 2.54 -10.45
N SER A 106 -8.33 1.90 -9.70
CA SER A 106 -8.73 1.11 -8.52
C SER A 106 -9.26 2.01 -7.40
N MET A 107 -8.62 3.17 -7.18
CA MET A 107 -9.02 4.13 -6.15
C MET A 107 -10.21 5.01 -6.54
N LYS A 108 -10.67 4.97 -7.80
CA LYS A 108 -11.70 5.89 -8.32
C LYS A 108 -12.97 5.92 -7.46
N ASN A 109 -13.45 4.75 -7.05
CA ASN A 109 -14.72 4.64 -6.30
C ASN A 109 -14.57 5.19 -4.88
N GLU A 110 -13.53 4.76 -4.17
CA GLU A 110 -13.22 5.24 -2.81
C GLU A 110 -12.90 6.74 -2.79
N ASN A 111 -12.10 7.21 -3.75
CA ASN A 111 -11.79 8.64 -3.87
C ASN A 111 -13.05 9.47 -4.16
N LYS A 112 -13.98 8.95 -4.95
CA LYS A 112 -15.28 9.60 -5.18
C LYS A 112 -16.15 9.62 -3.92
N ALA A 113 -16.14 8.53 -3.13
CA ALA A 113 -16.86 8.47 -1.87
C ALA A 113 -16.28 9.48 -0.87
N LEU A 114 -14.96 9.47 -0.69
CA LEU A 114 -14.23 10.42 0.14
C LEU A 114 -14.51 11.87 -0.27
N LEU A 115 -14.42 12.21 -1.55
CA LEU A 115 -14.70 13.57 -2.01
C LEU A 115 -16.14 14.00 -1.73
N LYS A 116 -17.12 13.10 -1.86
CA LYS A 116 -18.52 13.41 -1.52
C LYS A 116 -18.71 13.62 -0.02
N GLU A 117 -18.03 12.84 0.80
CA GLU A 117 -18.07 13.00 2.26
C GLU A 117 -17.41 14.31 2.67
N LEU A 118 -16.25 14.63 2.10
CA LEU A 118 -15.55 15.90 2.31
C LEU A 118 -16.40 17.10 1.87
N MET A 119 -17.19 17.02 0.80
CA MET A 119 -18.12 18.12 0.46
C MET A 119 -19.15 18.41 1.57
N ASN A 120 -19.45 17.43 2.43
CA ASN A 120 -20.32 17.61 3.59
C ASN A 120 -19.55 18.06 4.84
N ASP A 121 -18.23 18.09 4.80
CA ASP A 121 -17.38 18.55 5.88
C ASP A 121 -17.28 20.10 5.91
N PRO A 122 -17.41 20.75 7.09
CA PRO A 122 -17.31 22.20 7.21
C PRO A 122 -15.95 22.80 6.82
N GLU A 123 -14.83 22.14 7.13
CA GLU A 123 -13.50 22.64 6.82
C GLU A 123 -13.25 22.58 5.32
N TYR A 124 -13.59 21.46 4.69
CA TYR A 124 -13.49 21.32 3.24
C TYR A 124 -14.37 22.30 2.47
N ARG A 125 -15.60 22.55 2.95
CA ARG A 125 -16.46 23.61 2.38
C ARG A 125 -15.84 24.99 2.51
N THR A 126 -15.15 25.28 3.62
CA THR A 126 -14.49 26.57 3.82
C THR A 126 -13.37 26.75 2.81
N MET A 127 -12.53 25.73 2.62
CA MET A 127 -11.51 25.73 1.57
C MET A 127 -12.13 25.91 0.17
N MET A 128 -13.25 25.24 -0.12
CA MET A 128 -13.97 25.44 -1.39
C MET A 128 -14.47 26.88 -1.57
N ILE A 129 -15.01 27.51 -0.53
CA ILE A 129 -15.46 28.91 -0.59
C ILE A 129 -14.29 29.85 -0.87
N GLU A 130 -13.11 29.57 -0.33
CA GLU A 130 -11.90 30.34 -0.65
C GLU A 130 -11.52 30.22 -2.11
N VAL A 131 -11.58 29.01 -2.68
CA VAL A 131 -11.39 28.80 -4.13
C VAL A 131 -12.40 29.61 -4.94
N PHE A 132 -13.69 29.62 -4.56
CA PHE A 132 -14.71 30.44 -5.24
C PHE A 132 -14.45 31.96 -5.18
N LYS A 133 -13.67 32.43 -4.21
CA LYS A 133 -13.29 33.84 -4.08
C LYS A 133 -12.10 34.22 -4.96
N GLU A 134 -11.48 33.28 -5.66
CA GLU A 134 -10.40 33.60 -6.58
C GLU A 134 -10.88 34.56 -7.69
N PRO A 135 -10.06 35.55 -8.09
CA PRO A 135 -10.46 36.58 -9.05
C PRO A 135 -10.99 36.03 -10.38
N ASP A 136 -10.42 34.93 -10.86
CA ASP A 136 -10.83 34.30 -12.12
C ASP A 136 -12.25 33.71 -12.04
N ILE A 137 -12.57 33.05 -10.91
CA ILE A 137 -13.91 32.51 -10.68
C ILE A 137 -14.91 33.65 -10.46
N GLN A 138 -14.52 34.69 -9.70
CA GLN A 138 -15.35 35.88 -9.53
C GLN A 138 -15.66 36.56 -10.85
N LYS A 139 -14.70 36.63 -11.79
CA LYS A 139 -14.91 37.18 -13.13
C LYS A 139 -15.92 36.36 -13.92
N GLN A 140 -15.79 35.03 -13.92
CA GLN A 140 -16.77 34.14 -14.57
C GLN A 140 -18.17 34.30 -13.97
N MET A 141 -18.26 34.41 -12.64
CA MET A 141 -19.52 34.67 -11.95
C MET A 141 -20.11 36.03 -12.31
N ALA A 142 -19.28 37.08 -12.39
CA ALA A 142 -19.71 38.41 -12.82
C ALA A 142 -20.19 38.44 -14.28
N ASP A 143 -19.57 37.65 -15.16
CA ASP A 143 -20.01 37.51 -16.55
C ASP A 143 -21.34 36.73 -16.63
N ALA A 144 -21.53 35.71 -15.77
CA ALA A 144 -22.82 35.03 -15.64
C ALA A 144 -23.94 35.96 -15.15
N LEU A 145 -23.66 36.85 -14.20
CA LEU A 145 -24.62 37.89 -13.77
C LEU A 145 -24.93 38.92 -14.86
N LYS A 146 -24.08 39.05 -15.88
CA LYS A 146 -24.33 39.90 -17.04
C LYS A 146 -25.02 39.16 -18.19
N SER A 147 -25.29 37.86 -18.04
CA SER A 147 -25.95 37.08 -19.07
C SER A 147 -27.37 37.61 -19.36
N LYS A 148 -27.88 37.30 -20.55
CA LYS A 148 -29.21 37.74 -20.97
C LYS A 148 -30.29 37.18 -20.04
N GLU A 149 -30.16 35.93 -19.64
CA GLU A 149 -31.08 35.22 -18.74
C GLU A 149 -31.14 35.90 -17.38
N TYR A 150 -29.98 36.26 -16.80
CA TYR A 150 -29.94 36.95 -15.53
C TYR A 150 -30.45 38.40 -15.64
N ARG A 151 -30.21 39.08 -16.77
CA ARG A 151 -30.77 40.41 -17.03
C ARG A 151 -32.29 40.42 -17.09
N GLU A 152 -32.92 39.41 -17.70
CA GLU A 152 -34.39 39.27 -17.71
C GLU A 152 -34.93 39.10 -16.29
N HIS A 153 -34.27 38.27 -15.48
CA HIS A 153 -34.62 38.13 -14.06
C HIS A 153 -34.43 39.44 -13.28
N LEU A 154 -33.29 40.12 -13.47
CA LEU A 154 -33.03 41.43 -12.85
C LEU A 154 -34.07 42.48 -13.26
N GLN A 155 -34.45 42.54 -14.52
CA GLN A 155 -35.47 43.47 -15.01
C GLN A 155 -36.81 43.20 -14.32
N LYS A 156 -37.18 41.93 -14.15
CA LYS A 156 -38.39 41.54 -13.42
C LYS A 156 -38.33 42.01 -11.95
N VAL A 157 -37.24 41.72 -11.24
CA VAL A 157 -37.07 42.14 -9.84
C VAL A 157 -37.08 43.67 -9.71
N ILE A 158 -36.43 44.40 -10.63
CA ILE A 158 -36.45 45.87 -10.65
C ILE A 158 -37.87 46.38 -10.86
N THR A 159 -38.61 45.79 -11.80
CA THR A 159 -40.00 46.18 -12.09
C THR A 159 -40.88 45.96 -10.87
N GLU A 160 -40.81 44.77 -10.26
CA GLU A 160 -41.54 44.44 -9.03
C GLU A 160 -41.17 45.37 -7.86
N THR A 161 -39.89 45.73 -7.75
CA THR A 161 -39.40 46.67 -6.72
C THR A 161 -39.97 48.06 -6.92
N ILE A 162 -39.96 48.58 -8.16
CA ILE A 162 -40.55 49.89 -8.49
C ILE A 162 -42.06 49.86 -8.31
N ASP A 163 -42.71 48.74 -8.63
CA ASP A 163 -44.15 48.59 -8.52
C ASP A 163 -44.66 48.43 -7.08
N SER A 164 -43.76 48.16 -6.13
CA SER A 164 -44.05 48.11 -4.71
C SER A 164 -44.69 49.41 -4.23
N PRO A 165 -45.78 49.36 -3.43
CA PRO A 165 -46.42 50.54 -2.85
C PRO A 165 -45.44 51.47 -2.13
N LEU A 166 -44.43 50.90 -1.48
CA LEU A 166 -43.42 51.62 -0.71
C LEU A 166 -42.49 52.44 -1.63
N TYR A 167 -42.07 51.86 -2.75
CA TYR A 167 -41.26 52.55 -3.75
C TYR A 167 -42.07 53.55 -4.56
N LYS A 168 -43.32 53.22 -4.95
CA LYS A 168 -44.23 54.16 -5.60
C LYS A 168 -44.45 55.41 -4.77
N ALA A 169 -44.71 55.28 -3.47
CA ALA A 169 -44.84 56.41 -2.56
C ALA A 169 -43.56 57.25 -2.49
N LYS A 170 -42.39 56.61 -2.40
CA LYS A 170 -41.10 57.30 -2.37
C LYS A 170 -40.79 58.03 -3.69
N ILE A 171 -41.13 57.44 -4.83
CA ILE A 171 -40.99 58.08 -6.14
C ILE A 171 -41.93 59.28 -6.24
N GLN A 172 -43.19 59.15 -5.80
CA GLN A 172 -44.13 60.27 -5.76
C GLN A 172 -43.63 61.42 -4.88
N GLU A 173 -43.10 61.12 -3.69
CA GLU A 173 -42.51 62.13 -2.81
C GLU A 173 -41.31 62.84 -3.45
N LEU A 174 -40.44 62.09 -4.13
CA LEU A 174 -39.30 62.66 -4.86
C LEU A 174 -39.74 63.56 -6.01
N LEU A 175 -40.78 63.17 -6.77
CA LEU A 175 -41.33 63.97 -7.85
C LEU A 175 -41.96 65.27 -7.33
N LEU A 176 -42.66 65.21 -6.20
CA LEU A 176 -43.22 66.40 -5.54
C LEU A 176 -42.12 67.36 -5.07
N LYS A 177 -41.07 66.85 -4.42
CA LYS A 177 -39.91 67.67 -4.00
C LYS A 177 -39.19 68.30 -5.19
N ALA A 178 -38.99 67.55 -6.27
CA ALA A 178 -38.37 68.07 -7.48
C ALA A 178 -39.22 69.18 -8.14
N ALA A 179 -40.54 69.03 -8.15
CA ALA A 179 -41.46 70.06 -8.63
C ALA A 179 -41.44 71.33 -7.75
N GLU A 180 -41.41 71.17 -6.43
CA GLU A 180 -41.26 72.29 -5.50
C GLU A 180 -39.93 73.03 -5.72
N GLU A 181 -38.82 72.32 -5.87
CA GLU A 181 -37.51 72.92 -6.14
C GLU A 181 -37.46 73.63 -7.50
N ALA A 182 -38.07 73.06 -8.54
CA ALA A 182 -38.18 73.68 -9.85
C ALA A 182 -39.02 74.98 -9.78
N SER A 183 -40.14 74.96 -9.04
CA SER A 183 -40.99 76.14 -8.85
C SER A 183 -40.35 77.24 -8.00
N LYS A 184 -39.41 76.89 -7.10
CA LYS A 184 -38.62 77.85 -6.32
C LYS A 184 -37.44 78.44 -7.11
N LYS A 185 -37.04 77.79 -8.22
CA LYS A 185 -35.98 78.24 -9.12
C LYS A 185 -36.49 78.97 -10.37
N SER A 186 -37.80 78.96 -10.64
CA SER A 186 -38.50 79.79 -11.63
C SER A 186 -39.02 81.08 -11.00
#